data_AF-A0AA42HU41-F1
#
_entry.id   AF-A0AA42HU41-F1
#
_cell.length_a   1.000
_cell.length_b   1.000
_cell.length_c   1.000
_cell.angle_alpha   90.00
_cell.angle_beta   90.00
_cell.angle_gamma   90.00
#
_symmetry.space_group_name_H-M   'P 1'
#
loop_
_entity.id
_entity.type
_entity.pdbx_description
1 polymer ?
#
loop_
_entity_poly.entity_id
_entity_poly.type
_entity_poly.pdbx_seq_one_letter_code
_entity_poly.pdbx_strand_id
1 'polypeptide(L)'
;MYRRQQAESDWGFFGDVAKIALGVFIGSMAAILAYEGVLAWRAEQAARQLAQELKAMNDQQRQAQQQMLQQQKEEQRRQIRQELEKDWQRQQIEVAAKRKEAAWQSYYKPSPICRLDNVRADCANEHMRARRAFEAEYRD
;
A
#
# COMPACT_ATOMS: atom_id res chain seq x y z
N MET A 1 0.59 59.86 -90.81
CA MET A 1 1.03 59.59 -89.43
C MET A 1 -0.14 59.80 -88.50
N TYR A 2 -0.72 58.74 -87.92
CA TYR A 2 -1.70 58.86 -86.84
C TYR A 2 -1.21 57.99 -85.67
N ARG A 3 -0.67 58.65 -84.65
CA ARG A 3 -0.24 58.03 -83.39
C ARG A 3 -1.47 57.92 -82.50
N ARG A 4 -2.03 56.72 -82.35
CA ARG A 4 -3.03 56.42 -81.30
C ARG A 4 -2.34 56.59 -79.95
N GLN A 5 -2.69 57.65 -79.22
CA GLN A 5 -2.47 57.70 -77.78
C GLN A 5 -3.47 56.73 -77.15
N GLN A 6 -2.98 55.57 -76.70
CA GLN A 6 -3.72 54.73 -75.77
C GLN A 6 -3.76 55.48 -74.44
N ALA A 7 -4.95 55.93 -74.06
CA ALA A 7 -5.21 56.25 -72.66
C ALA A 7 -5.20 54.92 -71.91
N GLU A 8 -4.05 54.56 -71.32
CA GLU A 8 -4.00 53.54 -70.28
C GLU A 8 -4.92 54.02 -69.15
N SER A 9 -6.03 53.31 -68.97
CA SER A 9 -6.98 53.59 -67.92
C SER A 9 -6.36 53.21 -66.58
N ASP A 10 -6.10 54.20 -65.73
CA ASP A 10 -5.66 54.01 -64.34
C ASP A 10 -6.49 52.93 -63.60
N TRP A 11 -7.77 52.76 -63.98
CA TRP A 11 -8.67 51.72 -63.49
C TRP A 11 -8.21 50.27 -63.72
N GLY A 12 -7.43 49.99 -64.76
CA GLY A 12 -6.87 48.65 -65.01
C GLY A 12 -5.76 48.30 -64.02
N PHE A 13 -4.86 49.26 -63.77
CA PHE A 13 -3.75 49.11 -62.83
C PHE A 13 -4.25 48.95 -61.38
N PHE A 14 -5.14 49.84 -60.92
CA PHE A 14 -5.73 49.72 -59.58
C PHE A 14 -6.56 48.45 -59.39
N GLY A 15 -7.27 48.01 -60.45
CA GLY A 15 -8.04 46.76 -60.43
C GLY A 15 -7.16 45.51 -60.24
N ASP A 16 -5.99 45.46 -60.89
CA ASP A 16 -5.09 44.32 -60.75
C ASP A 16 -4.32 44.34 -59.42
N VAL A 17 -3.91 45.51 -58.94
CA VAL A 17 -3.33 45.66 -57.60
C VAL A 17 -4.33 45.22 -56.52
N ALA A 18 -5.60 45.59 -56.64
CA ALA A 18 -6.65 45.19 -55.70
C ALA A 18 -6.88 43.67 -55.68
N LYS A 19 -6.84 42.99 -56.84
CA LYS A 19 -6.94 41.52 -56.91
C LYS A 19 -5.77 40.83 -56.23
N ILE A 20 -4.55 41.32 -56.45
CA ILE A 20 -3.35 40.77 -55.81
C ILE A 20 -3.44 40.95 -54.29
N ALA A 21 -3.81 42.15 -53.82
CA ALA A 21 -3.98 42.44 -52.40
C ALA A 21 -5.04 41.55 -51.74
N LEU A 22 -6.17 41.33 -52.42
CA LEU A 22 -7.22 40.42 -51.95
C LEU A 22 -6.71 38.98 -51.83
N GLY A 23 -5.96 38.50 -52.82
CA GLY A 23 -5.37 37.16 -52.80
C GLY A 23 -4.38 36.96 -51.64
N VAL A 24 -3.51 37.94 -51.39
CA VAL A 24 -2.56 37.91 -50.27
C VAL A 24 -3.31 37.94 -48.92
N PHE A 25 -4.35 38.76 -48.80
CA PHE A 25 -5.17 38.83 -47.59
C PHE A 25 -5.88 37.52 -47.27
N ILE A 26 -6.52 36.90 -48.27
CA ILE A 26 -7.20 35.61 -48.10
C ILE A 26 -6.17 34.50 -47.78
N GLY A 27 -5.03 34.50 -48.47
CA GLY A 27 -3.96 33.53 -48.25
C GLY A 27 -3.35 33.62 -46.84
N SER A 28 -3.08 34.83 -46.35
CA SER A 28 -2.54 35.03 -45.00
C SER A 28 -3.55 34.63 -43.92
N MET A 29 -4.83 34.96 -44.11
CA MET A 29 -5.89 34.58 -43.18
C MET A 29 -6.08 33.06 -43.10
N ALA A 30 -6.03 32.37 -44.24
CA ALA A 30 -6.09 30.91 -44.28
C ALA A 30 -4.88 30.25 -43.60
N ALA A 31 -3.68 30.82 -43.75
CA ALA A 31 -2.48 30.31 -43.11
C ALA A 31 -2.54 30.38 -41.58
N ILE A 32 -3.06 31.49 -41.03
CA ILE A 32 -3.21 31.66 -39.57
C ILE A 32 -4.22 30.64 -39.01
N LEU A 33 -5.39 30.49 -39.66
CA LEU A 33 -6.42 29.55 -39.20
C LEU A 33 -5.95 28.09 -39.30
N ALA A 34 -5.22 27.73 -40.36
CA ALA A 34 -4.64 26.41 -40.49
C ALA A 34 -3.56 26.14 -39.43
N TYR A 35 -2.76 27.15 -39.09
CA TYR A 35 -1.72 27.03 -38.08
C TYR A 35 -2.30 26.77 -36.68
N GLU A 36 -3.33 27.52 -36.27
CA GLU A 36 -4.00 27.31 -34.98
C GLU A 36 -4.72 25.95 -34.91
N GLY A 37 -5.40 25.55 -35.98
CA GLY A 37 -6.08 24.25 -36.03
C GLY A 37 -5.12 23.06 -35.96
N VAL A 38 -3.99 23.13 -36.67
CA VAL A 38 -2.95 22.08 -36.63
C VAL A 38 -2.29 22.02 -35.25
N LEU A 39 -2.05 23.16 -34.60
CA LEU A 39 -1.49 23.19 -33.25
C LEU A 39 -2.44 22.59 -32.22
N ALA A 40 -3.73 22.94 -32.25
CA ALA A 40 -4.72 22.39 -31.34
C ALA A 40 -4.85 20.86 -31.50
N TRP A 41 -4.85 20.38 -32.74
CA TRP A 41 -4.91 18.94 -33.04
C TRP A 41 -3.67 18.18 -32.54
N ARG A 42 -2.47 18.74 -32.73
CA ARG A 42 -1.23 18.14 -32.20
C ARG A 42 -1.17 18.17 -30.67
N ALA A 43 -1.63 19.25 -30.05
CA ALA A 43 -1.72 19.35 -28.60
C ALA A 43 -2.69 18.30 -28.02
N GLU A 44 -3.83 18.08 -28.68
CA GLU A 44 -4.78 17.04 -28.26
C GLU A 44 -4.19 15.63 -28.40
N GLN A 45 -3.46 15.35 -29.48
CA GLN A 45 -2.78 14.06 -29.64
C GLN A 45 -1.70 13.83 -28.57
N ALA A 46 -0.88 14.84 -28.29
CA ALA A 46 0.13 14.76 -27.24
C ALA A 46 -0.53 14.57 -25.86
N ALA A 47 -1.62 15.29 -25.57
CA ALA A 47 -2.37 15.13 -24.34
C ALA A 47 -2.98 13.72 -24.19
N ARG A 48 -3.49 13.13 -25.28
CA ARG A 48 -4.02 11.75 -25.27
C ARG A 48 -2.93 10.72 -25.00
N GLN A 49 -1.76 10.86 -25.59
CA GLN A 49 -0.61 9.98 -25.32
C GLN A 49 -0.16 10.07 -23.86
N LEU A 50 0.00 11.29 -23.34
CA LEU A 50 0.34 11.50 -21.93
C LEU A 50 -0.72 10.96 -20.98
N ALA A 51 -2.01 11.14 -21.29
CA ALA A 51 -3.10 10.60 -20.49
C ALA A 51 -3.09 9.06 -20.45
N GLN A 52 -2.73 8.40 -21.57
CA GLN A 52 -2.60 6.95 -21.63
C GLN A 52 -1.42 6.45 -20.79
N GLU A 53 -0.27 7.10 -20.88
CA GLU A 53 0.90 6.74 -20.06
C GLU A 53 0.66 6.96 -18.57
N LEU A 54 0.06 8.10 -18.19
CA LEU A 54 -0.31 8.38 -16.81
C LEU A 54 -1.33 7.36 -16.28
N LYS A 55 -2.31 6.96 -17.11
CA LYS A 55 -3.27 5.92 -16.74
C LYS A 55 -2.60 4.57 -16.52
N ALA A 56 -1.73 4.15 -17.44
CA ALA A 56 -0.98 2.90 -17.32
C ALA A 56 -0.10 2.88 -16.06
N MET A 57 0.62 3.98 -15.77
CA MET A 57 1.42 4.11 -14.55
C MET A 57 0.57 4.07 -13.28
N ASN A 58 -0.57 4.77 -13.26
CA ASN A 58 -1.46 4.79 -12.10
C ASN A 58 -2.10 3.40 -11.86
N ASP A 59 -2.51 2.72 -12.92
CA ASP A 59 -3.05 1.36 -12.82
C ASP A 59 -1.98 0.38 -12.30
N GLN A 60 -0.75 0.47 -12.79
CA GLN A 60 0.37 -0.34 -12.29
C GLN A 60 0.68 -0.04 -10.81
N GLN A 61 0.70 1.24 -10.43
CA GLN A 61 0.94 1.65 -9.05
C GLN A 61 -0.18 1.19 -8.12
N ARG A 62 -1.45 1.27 -8.54
CA ARG A 62 -2.59 0.78 -7.78
C ARG A 62 -2.53 -0.73 -7.60
N GLN A 63 -2.17 -1.49 -8.63
CA GLN A 63 -2.00 -2.93 -8.53
C GLN A 63 -0.89 -3.28 -7.54
N ALA A 64 0.27 -2.63 -7.64
CA ALA A 64 1.38 -2.84 -6.70
C ALA A 64 0.98 -2.48 -5.26
N GLN A 65 0.27 -1.36 -5.07
CA GLN A 65 -0.21 -0.96 -3.74
C GLN A 65 -1.23 -1.94 -3.17
N GLN A 66 -2.15 -2.47 -4.00
CA GLN A 66 -3.11 -3.49 -3.58
C GLN A 66 -2.42 -4.79 -3.19
N GLN A 67 -1.42 -5.23 -3.96
CA GLN A 67 -0.63 -6.42 -3.65
C GLN A 67 0.13 -6.25 -2.32
N MET A 68 0.79 -5.10 -2.11
CA MET A 68 1.46 -4.78 -0.85
C MET A 68 0.48 -4.79 0.34
N LEU A 69 -0.71 -4.22 0.17
CA LEU A 69 -1.72 -4.20 1.22
C LEU A 69 -2.26 -5.61 1.52
N GLN A 70 -2.39 -6.46 0.51
CA GLN A 70 -2.78 -7.87 0.69
C GLN A 70 -1.69 -8.65 1.44
N GLN A 71 -0.43 -8.48 1.05
CA GLN A 71 0.70 -9.11 1.73
C GLN A 71 0.78 -8.70 3.22
N GLN A 72 0.67 -7.40 3.52
CA GLN A 72 0.64 -6.93 4.90
C GLN A 72 -0.52 -7.53 5.71
N LYS A 73 -1.72 -7.61 5.12
CA LYS A 73 -2.87 -8.24 5.78
C LYS A 73 -2.65 -9.73 6.05
N GLU A 74 -2.02 -10.45 5.13
CA GLU A 74 -1.69 -11.85 5.31
C GLU A 74 -0.63 -12.06 6.40
N GLU A 75 0.43 -11.25 6.39
CA GLU A 75 1.48 -11.27 7.41
C GLU A 75 0.90 -10.97 8.79
N GLN A 76 0.08 -9.92 8.91
CA GLN A 76 -0.58 -9.58 10.16
C GLN A 76 -1.49 -10.72 10.65
N ARG A 77 -2.23 -11.38 9.74
CA ARG A 77 -3.04 -12.56 10.08
C ARG A 77 -2.19 -13.75 10.53
N ARG A 78 -0.99 -13.94 9.97
CA ARG A 78 -0.07 -14.99 10.41
C ARG A 78 0.49 -14.68 11.80
N GLN A 79 0.88 -13.44 12.05
CA GLN A 79 1.37 -12.99 13.36
C GLN A 79 0.30 -13.18 14.45
N ILE A 80 -0.93 -12.73 14.21
CA ILE A 80 -2.04 -12.90 15.16
C ILE A 80 -2.29 -14.38 15.47
N ARG A 81 -2.25 -15.27 14.47
CA ARG A 81 -2.41 -16.72 14.70
C ARG A 81 -1.28 -17.28 15.58
N GLN A 82 -0.04 -16.90 15.30
CA GLN A 82 1.11 -17.34 16.10
C GLN A 82 1.05 -16.82 17.54
N GLU A 83 0.59 -15.59 17.76
CA GLU A 83 0.38 -15.06 19.10
C GLU A 83 -0.72 -15.82 19.83
N LEU A 84 -1.86 -16.06 19.18
CA LEU A 84 -2.96 -16.83 19.76
C LEU A 84 -2.54 -18.26 20.12
N GLU A 85 -1.76 -18.93 19.27
CA GLU A 85 -1.20 -20.26 19.55
C GLU A 85 -0.25 -20.25 20.76
N LYS A 86 0.62 -19.24 20.86
CA LYS A 86 1.51 -19.08 22.01
C LYS A 86 0.74 -18.82 23.30
N ASP A 87 -0.28 -17.97 23.25
CA ASP A 87 -1.12 -17.66 24.41
C ASP A 87 -1.91 -18.90 24.85
N TRP A 88 -2.44 -19.67 23.90
CA TRP A 88 -3.08 -20.95 24.19
C TRP A 88 -2.11 -21.94 24.85
N GLN A 89 -0.89 -22.08 24.33
CA GLN A 89 0.14 -22.92 24.95
C GLN A 89 0.49 -22.46 26.36
N ARG A 90 0.64 -21.15 26.59
CA ARG A 90 0.89 -20.59 27.93
C ARG A 90 -0.24 -20.93 28.89
N GLN A 91 -1.48 -20.76 28.46
CA GLN A 91 -2.65 -21.12 29.28
C GLN A 91 -2.67 -22.61 29.61
N GLN A 92 -2.34 -23.50 28.67
CA GLN A 92 -2.25 -24.93 28.96
C GLN A 92 -1.17 -25.26 29.99
N ILE A 93 0.01 -24.63 29.87
CA ILE A 93 1.11 -24.80 30.83
C ILE A 93 0.69 -24.29 32.21
N GLU A 94 0.04 -23.14 32.30
CA GLU A 94 -0.47 -22.60 33.56
C GLU A 94 -1.53 -23.50 34.20
N VAL A 95 -2.45 -24.05 33.41
CA VAL A 95 -3.48 -24.97 33.90
C VAL A 95 -2.84 -26.26 34.40
N ALA A 96 -1.87 -26.84 33.67
CA ALA A 96 -1.14 -28.02 34.11
C ALA A 96 -0.35 -27.73 35.40
N ALA A 97 0.33 -26.58 35.49
CA ALA A 97 1.04 -26.16 36.70
C ALA A 97 0.10 -26.02 37.91
N LYS A 98 -1.08 -25.43 37.71
CA LYS A 98 -2.10 -25.31 38.78
C LYS A 98 -2.63 -26.67 39.22
N ARG A 99 -2.85 -27.61 38.29
CA ARG A 99 -3.27 -28.99 38.62
C ARG A 99 -2.20 -29.71 39.42
N LYS A 100 -0.95 -29.62 38.99
CA LYS A 100 0.20 -30.19 39.70
C LYS A 100 0.34 -29.61 41.11
N GLU A 101 0.18 -28.30 41.26
CA GLU A 101 0.25 -27.66 42.58
C GLU A 101 -0.93 -28.07 43.48
N ALA A 102 -2.15 -28.16 42.95
CA ALA A 102 -3.30 -28.66 43.71
C ALA A 102 -3.11 -30.12 44.16
N ALA A 103 -2.55 -30.98 43.30
CA ALA A 103 -2.19 -32.35 43.64
C ALA A 103 -1.11 -32.41 44.71
N TRP A 104 -0.10 -31.53 44.62
CA TRP A 104 0.95 -31.40 45.64
C TRP A 104 0.38 -31.02 47.01
N GLN A 105 -0.50 -30.01 47.08
CA GLN A 105 -1.15 -29.59 48.31
C GLN A 105 -1.98 -30.71 48.96
N SER A 106 -2.53 -31.61 48.14
CA SER A 106 -3.30 -32.77 48.62
C SER A 106 -2.39 -33.91 49.12
N TYR A 107 -1.22 -34.08 48.49
CA TYR A 107 -0.23 -35.11 48.81
C TYR A 107 0.61 -34.75 50.05
N TYR A 108 1.13 -33.52 50.11
CA TYR A 108 2.00 -33.08 51.19
C TYR A 108 1.22 -32.75 52.46
N LYS A 109 1.39 -33.59 53.47
CA LYS A 109 0.83 -33.38 54.81
C LYS A 109 1.98 -33.23 55.79
N PRO A 110 2.33 -32.00 56.21
CA PRO A 110 3.45 -31.79 57.12
C PRO A 110 3.18 -32.45 58.47
N SER A 111 4.24 -32.99 59.07
CA SER A 111 4.21 -33.49 60.44
C SER A 111 3.75 -32.40 61.45
N PRO A 112 3.16 -32.78 62.60
CA PRO A 112 2.62 -31.82 63.57
C PRO A 112 3.66 -30.82 64.09
N ILE A 113 4.92 -31.25 64.20
CA ILE A 113 6.05 -30.41 64.64
C ILE A 113 6.34 -29.33 63.58
N CYS A 114 6.36 -29.71 62.30
CA CYS A 114 6.58 -28.79 61.18
C CYS A 114 5.40 -27.88 60.87
N ARG A 115 4.22 -28.17 61.43
CA ARG A 115 3.06 -27.27 61.38
C ARG A 115 3.16 -26.14 62.42
N LEU A 116 3.81 -26.40 63.55
CA LEU A 116 3.97 -25.45 64.65
C LEU A 116 5.20 -24.57 64.47
N ASP A 117 6.30 -25.13 63.95
CA ASP A 117 7.53 -24.39 63.65
C ASP A 117 8.07 -24.80 62.27
N ASN A 118 7.82 -23.97 61.27
CA ASN A 118 8.19 -24.20 59.88
C ASN A 118 9.61 -23.73 59.53
N VAL A 119 10.31 -23.06 60.44
CA VAL A 119 11.64 -22.48 60.19
C VAL A 119 12.76 -23.49 60.47
N ARG A 120 12.44 -24.56 61.19
CA ARG A 120 13.39 -25.61 61.54
C ARG A 120 13.92 -26.33 60.29
N ALA A 121 15.24 -26.49 60.22
CA ALA A 121 15.92 -27.14 59.09
C ALA A 121 15.40 -28.57 58.79
N ASP A 122 14.96 -29.29 59.82
CA ASP A 122 14.38 -30.63 59.70
C ASP A 122 13.09 -30.63 58.84
N CYS A 123 12.29 -29.56 58.93
CA CYS A 123 11.04 -29.41 58.19
C CYS A 123 11.27 -29.05 56.71
N ALA A 124 12.32 -28.29 56.42
CA ALA A 124 12.76 -28.04 55.05
C ALA A 124 13.22 -29.35 54.37
N ASN A 125 13.95 -30.20 55.10
CA ASN A 125 14.38 -31.51 54.62
C ASN A 125 13.20 -32.46 54.38
N GLU A 126 12.18 -32.45 55.25
CA GLU A 126 10.92 -33.21 55.08
C GLU A 126 10.20 -32.78 53.79
N HIS A 127 9.99 -31.48 53.62
CA HIS A 127 9.36 -30.91 52.43
C HIS A 127 10.09 -31.29 51.15
N MET A 128 11.42 -31.16 51.12
CA MET A 128 12.23 -31.50 49.94
C MET A 128 12.18 -32.99 49.61
N ARG A 129 12.15 -33.87 50.62
CA ARG A 129 12.01 -35.32 50.41
C ARG A 129 10.64 -35.67 49.83
N ALA A 130 9.57 -35.11 50.40
CA ALA A 130 8.22 -35.31 49.91
C ALA A 130 8.05 -34.75 48.49
N ARG A 131 8.67 -33.62 48.16
CA ARG A 131 8.61 -33.03 46.82
C ARG A 131 9.26 -33.91 45.76
N ARG A 132 10.45 -34.48 46.06
CA ARG A 132 11.11 -35.44 45.16
C ARG A 132 10.30 -36.72 44.96
N ALA A 133 9.69 -37.23 46.02
CA ALA A 133 8.83 -38.41 45.94
C ALA A 133 7.59 -38.13 45.08
N PHE A 134 6.94 -37.00 45.30
CA PHE A 134 5.80 -36.55 44.48
C PHE A 134 6.19 -36.38 43.01
N GLU A 135 7.31 -35.73 42.71
CA GLU A 135 7.77 -35.55 41.32
C GLU A 135 8.15 -36.87 40.63
N ALA A 136 8.60 -37.88 41.38
CA ALA A 136 8.89 -39.20 40.83
C ALA A 136 7.61 -40.02 40.53
N GLU A 137 6.53 -39.79 41.27
CA GLU A 137 5.28 -40.54 41.17
C GLU A 137 4.20 -39.82 40.34
N TYR A 138 4.26 -38.49 40.27
CA TYR A 138 3.28 -37.66 39.58
C TYR A 138 3.33 -37.87 38.06
N ARG A 139 2.16 -38.14 37.49
CA ARG A 139 1.93 -38.24 36.04
C ARG A 139 0.77 -37.31 35.69
N ASP A 140 0.99 -36.42 34.73
CA ASP A 140 -0.03 -35.51 34.17
C ASP A 140 -1.04 -36.23 33.28
#